data_AF-W1DK67-F1
#
_entry.id   AF-W1DK67-F1
#
_cell.length_a   1.000
_cell.length_b   1.000
_cell.length_c   1.000
_cell.angle_alpha   90.00
_cell.angle_beta   90.00
_cell.angle_gamma   90.00
#
_symmetry.space_group_name_H-M   'P 1'
#
loop_
_entity.id
_entity.type
_entity.pdbx_description
1 polymer ?
#
loop_
_entity_poly.entity_id
_entity_poly.type
_entity_poly.pdbx_seq_one_letter_code
_entity_poly.pdbx_strand_id
1 'polypeptide(L)' 'MMTPVILSRQQLDQLWEIDRSEIIDTLYRLDNGQLRAYREYYDVRGWDPHDRQVYTPIHEPVTIAAVFFFAFF' A
#
# COMPACT_ATOMS: atom_id res chain seq x y z
N MET A 1 -14.90 7.12 15.34
CA MET A 1 -14.05 5.91 15.46
C MET A 1 -14.50 4.95 14.38
N MET A 2 -13.60 4.45 13.52
CA MET A 2 -13.95 3.47 12.48
C MET A 2 -13.91 2.07 13.10
N THR A 3 -15.02 1.33 13.00
CA THR A 3 -15.09 -0.07 13.39
C THR A 3 -14.34 -0.91 12.35
N PRO A 4 -13.45 -1.81 12.77
CA PRO A 4 -12.76 -2.68 11.82
C PRO A 4 -13.74 -3.61 11.11
N VAL A 5 -13.57 -3.75 9.80
CA VAL A 5 -14.33 -4.70 8.96
C VAL A 5 -13.50 -5.97 8.78
N ILE A 6 -14.06 -7.11 9.15
CA ILE A 6 -13.46 -8.43 8.91
C ILE A 6 -13.85 -8.86 7.50
N LEU A 7 -12.86 -9.14 6.65
CA LEU A 7 -13.08 -9.64 5.31
C LEU A 7 -13.21 -11.16 5.32
N SER A 8 -14.20 -11.68 4.59
CA SER A 8 -14.22 -13.10 4.23
C SER A 8 -13.11 -13.44 3.23
N ARG A 9 -12.79 -14.74 3.07
CA ARG A 9 -11.77 -15.18 2.11
C ARG A 9 -12.05 -14.71 0.68
N GLN A 10 -13.31 -14.76 0.26
CA GLN A 10 -13.74 -14.28 -1.06
C GLN A 10 -13.52 -12.77 -1.21
N GLN A 11 -13.78 -11.98 -0.17
CA GLN A 11 -13.53 -10.54 -0.18
C GLN A 11 -12.03 -10.21 -0.13
N LEU A 12 -11.21 -11.06 0.50
CA LEU A 12 -9.75 -10.96 0.43
C LEU A 12 -9.24 -11.23 -0.98
N ASP A 13 -9.85 -12.17 -1.72
CA ASP A 13 -9.50 -12.39 -3.13
C ASP A 13 -9.81 -11.17 -4.00
N GLN A 14 -10.93 -10.49 -3.74
CA GLN A 14 -11.32 -9.25 -4.43
C GLN A 14 -10.37 -8.08 -4.16
N LEU A 15 -9.65 -8.08 -3.03
CA LEU A 15 -8.66 -7.05 -2.72
C LEU A 15 -7.56 -6.98 -3.79
N TRP A 16 -7.12 -8.14 -4.30
CA TRP A 16 -6.07 -8.25 -5.31
C TRP A 16 -6.51 -7.76 -6.69
N GLU A 17 -7.82 -7.63 -6.92
CA GLU A 17 -8.38 -7.12 -8.18
C GLU A 17 -8.44 -5.59 -8.20
N ILE A 18 -8.27 -4.93 -7.05
CA ILE A 18 -8.25 -3.47 -6.96
C ILE A 18 -6.99 -2.95 -7.64
N ASP A 19 -7.17 -2.07 -8.62
CA ASP A 19 -6.07 -1.30 -9.18
C ASP A 19 -5.53 -0.33 -8.13
N ARG A 20 -4.28 -0.55 -7.71
CA ARG A 20 -3.54 0.32 -6.80
C ARG A 20 -2.41 1.06 -7.50
N SER A 21 -2.44 1.14 -8.83
CA SER A 21 -1.43 1.91 -9.55
C SER A 21 -1.48 3.37 -9.11
N GLU A 22 -0.30 3.94 -8.93
CA GLU A 22 -0.13 5.31 -8.48
C GLU A 22 0.95 6.00 -9.31
N ILE A 23 0.66 7.23 -9.72
CA ILE A 23 1.64 8.12 -10.32
C ILE A 23 2.05 9.14 -9.26
N ILE A 24 3.33 9.17 -8.93
CA ILE A 24 3.90 10.11 -7.98
C ILE A 24 4.79 11.08 -8.76
N ASP A 25 4.42 12.36 -8.76
CA ASP A 25 5.16 13.42 -9.47
C ASP A 25 6.11 14.21 -8.54
N THR A 26 5.87 14.18 -7.23
CA THR A 26 6.60 15.01 -6.26
C THR A 26 6.70 14.30 -4.93
N LEU A 27 7.93 14.20 -4.45
CA LEU A 27 8.27 13.67 -3.14
C LEU A 27 8.72 14.79 -2.21
N TYR A 28 8.65 14.53 -0.92
CA TYR A 28 9.16 15.42 0.11
C TYR A 28 10.28 14.72 0.86
N ARG A 29 11.43 15.39 0.97
CA ARG A 29 12.53 14.94 1.83
C ARG A 29 12.71 15.89 3.00
N LEU A 30 13.06 15.35 4.16
CA LEU A 30 13.47 16.17 5.29
C LEU A 30 14.91 16.65 5.07
N ASP A 31 15.08 17.96 4.92
CA ASP A 31 16.37 18.61 4.71
C ASP A 31 16.51 19.74 5.74
N ASN A 32 17.49 19.62 6.63
CA ASN A 32 17.74 20.57 7.72
C ASN A 32 16.51 20.89 8.58
N GLY A 33 15.72 19.86 8.91
CA GLY A 33 14.51 20.01 9.74
C GLY A 33 13.31 20.62 9.02
N GLN A 34 13.40 20.84 7.70
CA GLN A 34 12.29 21.31 6.87
C GLN A 34 11.97 20.27 5.79
N LEU A 35 10.67 20.01 5.58
CA LEU A 35 10.23 19.22 4.44
C LEU A 35 10.40 20.05 3.17
N ARG A 36 11.19 19.54 2.23
CA ARG A 36 11.43 20.17 0.92
C ARG A 36 10.90 19.26 -0.17
N ALA A 37 10.02 19.81 -1.00
CA ALA A 37 9.52 19.13 -2.18
C ALA A 37 10.63 19.01 -3.23
N TYR A 38 10.69 17.88 -3.91
CA TYR A 38 11.51 17.67 -5.09
C TYR A 38 10.74 16.83 -6.12
N ARG A 39 10.98 17.13 -7.40
CA ARG A 39 10.36 16.37 -8.50
C ARG A 39 11.12 15.09 -8.71
N GLU A 40 10.39 13.99 -8.59
CA GLU A 40 10.84 12.67 -9.01
C GLU A 40 9.58 11.90 -9.42
N TYR A 41 9.65 11.30 -10.61
CA TYR A 41 8.51 10.62 -11.21
C TYR A 41 8.59 9.13 -10.92
N TYR A 42 7.54 8.60 -10.30
CA TYR A 42 7.36 7.16 -10.13
C TYR A 42 6.03 6.74 -10.75
N ASP A 43 6.11 5.77 -11.65
CA ASP A 43 4.97 4.97 -12.11
C ASP A 43 4.95 3.69 -11.29
N VAL A 44 4.21 3.73 -10.17
CA VAL A 44 4.13 2.62 -9.24
C VAL A 44 3.08 1.64 -9.76
N ARG A 45 3.57 0.48 -10.16
CA ARG A 45 2.77 -0.59 -10.75
C ARG A 45 2.04 -1.39 -9.66
N GLY A 46 1.01 -0.79 -9.07
CA GLY A 46 -0.02 -1.45 -8.26
C GLY A 46 0.43 -2.61 -7.36
N TRP A 47 -0.19 -3.78 -7.52
CA TRP A 47 0.26 -5.02 -6.86
C TRP A 47 1.42 -5.65 -7.63
N ASP A 48 2.48 -6.04 -6.93
CA ASP A 48 3.47 -6.95 -7.52
C ASP A 48 2.83 -8.34 -7.71
N PRO A 49 3.16 -9.08 -8.79
CA PRO A 49 2.65 -10.44 -9.00
C PRO A 49 2.89 -11.41 -7.82
N HIS A 50 3.92 -11.17 -7.00
CA HIS A 50 4.25 -11.97 -5.81
C HIS A 50 3.54 -11.49 -4.55
N ASP A 51 3.02 -10.26 -4.52
CA ASP A 51 2.38 -9.66 -3.33
C ASP A 51 1.24 -10.53 -2.79
N ARG A 52 0.43 -11.10 -3.68
CA ARG A 52 -0.66 -11.99 -3.28
C ARG A 52 -0.14 -13.17 -2.47
N GLN A 53 0.95 -13.80 -2.88
CA GLN A 53 1.51 -14.97 -2.19
C GLN A 53 2.20 -14.59 -0.88
N VAL A 54 2.87 -13.43 -0.85
CA VAL A 54 3.60 -12.94 0.32
C VAL A 54 2.63 -12.46 1.41
N TYR A 55 1.59 -11.72 1.04
CA TYR A 55 0.74 -11.01 1.99
C TYR A 55 -0.56 -11.75 2.33
N THR A 56 -1.08 -12.64 1.48
CA THR A 56 -2.27 -13.45 1.83
C THR A 56 -2.10 -14.19 3.17
N PRO A 57 -0.96 -14.86 3.46
CA PRO A 57 -0.75 -15.52 4.76
C PRO A 57 -0.62 -14.55 5.94
N ILE A 58 -0.35 -13.26 5.69
CA ILE A 58 -0.30 -12.20 6.71
C ILE A 58 -1.71 -11.67 6.97
N HIS A 59 -2.52 -11.56 5.93
CA HIS A 59 -3.91 -11.12 6.00
C HIS A 59 -4.87 -12.23 6.48
N GLU A 60 -4.53 -13.51 6.32
CA GLU A 60 -5.35 -14.64 6.78
C GLU A 60 -5.49 -14.73 8.32
N PRO A 61 -4.44 -14.51 9.14
CA PRO A 61 -4.56 -14.45 10.60
C PRO A 61 -4.76 -13.04 11.18
N VAL A 62 -4.37 -11.96 10.47
CA VAL A 62 -4.46 -10.58 10.99
C VAL A 62 -5.66 -9.86 10.39
N THR A 63 -6.77 -10.01 11.09
CA THR A 63 -7.77 -8.95 11.24
C THR A 63 -7.08 -7.74 11.90
N ILE A 64 -7.05 -6.60 11.20
CA ILE A 64 -6.69 -5.24 11.70
C ILE A 64 -5.20 -4.90 11.81
N ALA A 65 -4.68 -4.29 10.75
CA ALA A 65 -4.05 -2.98 10.85
C ALA A 65 -4.21 -2.30 9.49
N ALA A 66 -4.56 -1.02 9.45
CA ALA A 66 -4.51 -0.24 8.22
C ALA A 66 -3.08 -0.31 7.67
N VAL A 67 -2.84 -1.14 6.66
CA VAL A 67 -1.49 -1.32 6.14
C VAL A 67 -1.22 -0.18 5.17
N PHE A 68 -0.56 0.86 5.69
CA PHE A 68 0.15 1.84 4.88
C PHE A 68 1.33 1.12 4.22
N PHE A 69 1.16 0.67 2.98
CA PHE A 69 2.26 0.17 2.16
C PHE A 69 2.89 1.35 1.41
N PHE A 70 3.99 1.88 1.95
CA PHE A 70 4.97 2.60 1.15
C PHE A 70 6.12 1.63 0.89
N ALA A 71 6.25 1.15 -0.34
CA ALA A 71 7.48 0.51 -0.78
C ALA A 71 8.61 1.54 -0.64
N PHE A 72 9.70 1.14 0.01
CA PHE A 72 10.92 1.93 0.08
C PHE A 72 11.38 2.24 -1.34
N PHE A 73 11.17 3.49 -1.76
CA PHE A 73 11.99 4.18 -2.75
C PHE A 73 12.90 5.14 -1.98
#